data_AF-A0A2J6X930-F1
#
_entry.id   AF-A0A2J6X930-F1
#
_cell.length_a   1.000
_cell.length_b   1.000
_cell.length_c   1.000
_cell.angle_alpha   90.00
_cell.angle_beta   90.00
_cell.angle_gamma   90.00
#
_symmetry.space_group_name_H-M   'P 1'
#
loop_
_entity.id
_entity.type
_entity.pdbx_description
1 polymer ?
#
loop_
_entity_poly.entity_id
_entity_poly.type
_entity_poly.pdbx_seq_one_letter_code
_entity_poly.pdbx_strand_id
1 'polypeptide(L)' 'MEEKVLREGDLVLEDGTIIREELRTRCEIWSRPVGYLRPVQHWNNGKREEFKERRRFKIEDSKEA' A
#
# COMPACT_ATOMS: atom_id res chain seq x y z
N MET A 1 10.67 -5.59 -1.42
CA MET A 1 9.42 -5.04 -1.98
C MET A 1 9.11 -5.91 -3.18
N GLU A 2 8.11 -6.77 -3.06
CA GLU A 2 7.78 -7.82 -4.03
C GLU A 2 7.18 -7.20 -5.30
N GLU A 3 7.79 -7.44 -6.44
CA GLU A 3 7.41 -6.83 -7.72
C GLU A 3 6.36 -7.71 -8.41
N LYS A 4 5.08 -7.43 -8.15
CA LYS A 4 3.96 -8.08 -8.84
C LYS A 4 3.93 -7.60 -10.29
N VAL A 5 4.16 -8.49 -11.23
CA VAL A 5 4.17 -8.16 -12.66
C VAL A 5 2.75 -8.23 -13.22
N LEU A 6 2.25 -7.11 -13.72
CA LEU A 6 1.03 -7.06 -14.53
C LEU A 6 1.40 -7.41 -15.98
N ARG A 7 0.79 -8.45 -16.55
CA ARG A 7 0.89 -8.75 -17.98
C ARG A 7 -0.50 -8.73 -18.58
N GLU A 8 -0.74 -7.81 -19.51
CA GLU A 8 -2.02 -7.68 -20.23
C GLU A 8 -3.26 -7.55 -19.31
N GLY A 9 -3.09 -7.04 -18.07
CA GLY A 9 -4.18 -6.88 -17.09
C GLY A 9 -4.25 -8.01 -16.04
N ASP A 10 -3.66 -9.16 -16.35
CA ASP A 10 -3.60 -10.32 -15.48
C ASP A 10 -2.49 -10.18 -14.42
N LEU A 11 -2.77 -10.71 -13.24
CA LEU A 11 -1.87 -10.69 -12.10
C LEU A 11 -1.16 -12.03 -11.98
N VAL A 12 0.15 -12.02 -12.24
CA VAL A 12 0.99 -13.23 -12.19
C VAL A 12 1.62 -13.33 -10.80
N LEU A 13 1.35 -14.44 -10.11
CA LEU A 13 1.97 -14.79 -8.84
C LEU A 13 3.32 -15.50 -9.07
N GLU A 14 4.18 -15.54 -8.04
CA GLU A 14 5.53 -16.10 -8.14
C GLU A 14 5.55 -17.62 -8.43
N ASP A 15 4.51 -18.34 -8.00
CA ASP A 15 4.33 -19.78 -8.24
C ASP A 15 3.84 -20.10 -9.66
N GLY A 16 3.69 -19.09 -10.51
CA GLY A 16 3.17 -19.23 -11.87
C GLY A 16 1.64 -19.22 -11.96
N THR A 17 0.93 -19.05 -10.84
CA THR A 17 -0.52 -18.91 -10.84
C THR A 17 -0.91 -17.58 -11.49
N ILE A 18 -1.78 -17.63 -12.50
CA ILE A 18 -2.30 -16.45 -13.21
C ILE A 18 -3.70 -16.14 -12.69
N ILE A 19 -3.87 -14.95 -12.10
CA ILE A 19 -5.18 -14.43 -11.70
C ILE A 19 -5.66 -13.45 -12.76
N ARG A 20 -6.68 -13.85 -13.51
CA ARG A 20 -7.26 -13.02 -14.56
C ARG A 20 -7.95 -11.78 -14.04
N GLU A 21 -7.94 -10.69 -14.80
CA GLU A 21 -8.52 -9.41 -14.38
C GLU A 21 -9.98 -9.53 -13.93
N GLU A 22 -10.81 -10.25 -14.68
CA GLU A 22 -12.25 -10.42 -14.42
C GLU A 22 -12.57 -11.18 -13.13
N LEU A 23 -11.62 -11.96 -12.63
CA LEU A 23 -11.75 -12.72 -11.38
C LEU A 23 -11.30 -11.93 -10.15
N ARG A 24 -10.75 -10.72 -10.34
CA ARG A 24 -10.18 -9.94 -9.24
C ARG A 24 -11.24 -9.13 -8.53
N THR A 25 -11.21 -9.21 -7.21
CA THR A 25 -11.96 -8.29 -6.35
C THR A 25 -11.08 -7.10 -5.97
N ARG A 26 -11.66 -5.89 -6.00
CA ARG A 26 -10.96 -4.69 -5.52
C ARG A 26 -10.65 -4.84 -4.03
N CYS A 27 -9.38 -4.77 -3.68
CA CYS A 27 -8.94 -4.77 -2.28
C CYS A 27 -9.17 -3.39 -1.66
N GLU A 28 -9.84 -3.34 -0.51
CA GLU A 28 -9.95 -2.13 0.28
C GLU A 28 -8.72 -1.98 1.18
N ILE A 29 -8.05 -0.84 1.06
CA ILE A 29 -6.83 -0.55 1.82
C ILE A 29 -7.21 0.29 3.03
N TRP A 30 -6.86 -0.19 4.22
CA TRP A 30 -7.11 0.48 5.49
C TRP A 30 -5.82 1.02 6.10
N SER A 31 -5.94 2.12 6.86
CA SER A 31 -4.83 2.80 7.52
C SER A 31 -5.21 3.20 8.95
N ARG A 32 -4.23 3.41 9.83
CA ARG A 32 -4.45 3.85 11.22
C ARG A 32 -3.73 5.19 11.50
N PRO A 33 -4.31 6.35 11.14
CA PRO A 33 -3.57 7.62 11.21
C PRO A 33 -3.44 8.23 12.61
N VAL A 34 -4.49 8.10 13.44
CA VAL A 34 -4.62 8.71 14.79
C VAL A 34 -5.27 7.74 15.80
N GLY A 35 -5.02 6.44 15.64
CA GLY A 35 -5.46 5.44 16.63
C GLY A 35 -6.69 4.60 16.25
N TYR A 36 -7.40 4.91 15.17
CA TYR A 36 -8.49 4.07 14.63
C TYR A 36 -8.30 3.76 13.14
N LEU A 37 -8.98 2.72 12.65
CA LEU A 37 -8.92 2.27 11.26
C LEU A 37 -9.82 3.13 10.35
N ARG A 38 -9.24 3.63 9.25
CA ARG A 38 -9.96 4.40 8.21
C ARG A 38 -9.57 3.91 6.81
N PRO A 39 -10.53 3.73 5.88
CA PRO A 39 -10.21 3.38 4.50
C PRO A 39 -9.39 4.50 3.85
N VAL A 40 -8.31 4.11 3.16
CA VAL A 40 -7.46 5.06 2.42
C VAL A 40 -8.23 5.72 1.29
N GLN A 41 -9.20 5.02 0.71
CA GLN A 41 -10.06 5.54 -0.34
C GLN A 41 -10.85 6.80 0.10
N HIS A 42 -11.10 6.96 1.42
CA HIS A 42 -11.82 8.11 1.97
C HIS A 42 -10.91 9.31 2.31
N TRP A 43 -9.61 9.25 2.02
CA TRP A 43 -8.68 10.35 2.33
C TRP A 43 -8.97 11.58 1.45
N ASN A 44 -9.30 12.69 2.11
CA ASN A 44 -9.40 14.01 1.49
C ASN A 44 -8.00 14.57 1.17
N ASN A 45 -7.96 15.71 0.48
CA ASN A 45 -6.70 16.35 0.07
C ASN A 45 -5.81 16.70 1.28
N GLY A 46 -6.39 17.28 2.34
CA GLY A 46 -5.64 17.63 3.54
C GLY A 46 -4.97 16.43 4.21
N LYS A 47 -5.65 15.27 4.28
CA LYS A 47 -5.07 14.06 4.86
C LYS A 47 -3.94 13.48 4.03
N ARG A 48 -4.02 13.61 2.71
CA ARG A 48 -2.96 13.19 1.78
C ARG A 48 -1.72 14.06 1.96
N GLU A 49 -1.87 15.38 2.08
CA GLU A 49 -0.75 16.29 2.37
C GLU A 49 -0.15 16.00 3.75
N GLU A 50 -0.96 15.90 4.80
CA GLU A 50 -0.50 15.54 6.15
C GLU A 50 0.32 14.23 6.14
N PHE A 51 -0.12 13.23 5.37
CA PHE A 51 0.62 11.97 5.26
C PHE A 51 1.97 12.11 4.55
N LYS A 52 2.10 12.99 3.55
CA LYS A 52 3.39 13.25 2.87
C LYS A 52 4.40 13.90 3.81
N GLU A 53 3.94 14.74 4.73
CA GLU A 53 4.80 15.43 5.70
C GLU A 53 5.25 14.52 6.86
N ARG A 54 4.60 13.36 7.06
CA ARG A 54 4.99 12.40 8.10
C ARG A 54 6.38 11.83 7.83
N ARG A 55 7.26 11.95 8.81
CA ARG A 55 8.58 11.31 8.81
C ARG A 55 8.49 9.90 9.36
N ARG A 56 9.12 8.95 8.66
CA ARG A 56 9.26 7.58 9.12
C ARG A 56 10.58 7.45 9.85
N PHE A 57 10.56 6.79 11.00
CA PHE A 57 11.78 6.37 11.65
C PHE A 57 12.42 5.26 10.82
N LYS A 58 13.71 5.41 10.49
CA LYS A 58 14.52 4.36 9.90
C LYS A 58 15.48 3.85 10.96
N ILE A 59 15.55 2.53 11.11
CA ILE A 59 16.41 1.87 12.11
C ILE A 59 17.90 2.14 11.85
N GLU A 60 18.28 2.42 10.60
CA GLU A 60 19.65 2.71 10.20
C GLU A 60 20.15 4.06 10.75
N ASP A 61 19.28 5.07 10.82
CA ASP A 61 19.62 6.43 11.25
C ASP A 61 19.76 6.57 12.78
N SER A 62 19.49 5.51 13.54
CA SER A 62 19.54 5.52 15.02
C SER A 62 20.73 4.79 15.61
N LYS A 63 21.71 4.37 14.78
CA LYS A 63 22.89 3.62 15.25
C LYS A 63 24.00 4.47 15.85
N GLU A 64 23.81 5.79 15.98
CA GLU A 64 24.84 6.73 16.44
C GLU A 64 24.42 7.53 17.68
N ALA A 65 23.69 6.90 18.61
CA ALA A 65 23.39 7.44 19.94
C ALA A 65 24.04 6.62 21.04
#